data_AF-A0AA87B6P5-F1
#
_entry.id   AF-A0AA87B6P5-F1
#
_cell.length_a   1.000
_cell.length_b   1.000
_cell.length_c   1.000
_cell.angle_alpha   90.00
_cell.angle_beta   90.00
_cell.angle_gamma   90.00
#
_symmetry.space_group_name_H-M   'P 1'
#
loop_
_entity.id
_entity.type
_entity.pdbx_description
1 polymer ?
#
loop_
_entity_poly.entity_id
_entity_poly.type
_entity_poly.pdbx_seq_one_letter_code
_entity_poly.pdbx_strand_id
1 'polypeptide(L)'
;MFEIDEHLMSQILAIGLIVLLIVVFFGYIITAIFSKIMFDILGVRPGLAFIPFYNTYRIYKEYKGRVWKRNWGVAYIITFVLPMAVIGGFVFALINLPIITGDRFHEELATTLILGFAVLIIGGIVISVFNFILLFITYLPIFDTKGRRIVLYIQAGLTILSLFSGYIFQGDPVLRNIFSVSQFIFSIVFMVVYFVAATDIRARVRSGKYVLQEKLDYNTLNGYEISSILKARDRKLVVPVMYNNSMNDYQVNNNEEVNRIEYV
;
A
#
# COMPACT_ATOMS: atom_id res chain seq x y z
N MET A 1 27.09 31.87 22.10
CA MET A 1 27.50 30.50 21.72
C MET A 1 26.73 29.57 22.65
N PHE A 2 25.74 28.83 22.16
CA PHE A 2 24.95 27.94 23.00
C PHE A 2 25.78 26.69 23.31
N GLU A 3 26.11 26.49 24.58
CA GLU A 3 26.82 25.30 25.05
C GLU A 3 25.79 24.18 25.14
N ILE A 4 25.83 23.27 24.16
CA ILE A 4 24.97 22.10 24.17
C ILE A 4 25.60 21.11 25.16
N ASP A 5 25.17 21.19 26.42
CA ASP A 5 25.48 20.19 27.45
C ASP A 5 24.82 18.83 27.10
N GLU A 6 25.47 17.74 27.47
CA GLU A 6 24.98 16.36 27.39
C GLU A 6 23.55 16.19 27.92
N HIS A 7 23.17 16.94 28.96
CA HIS A 7 21.79 16.97 29.47
C HIS A 7 20.79 17.56 28.48
N LEU A 8 21.16 18.65 27.80
CA LEU A 8 20.33 19.31 26.79
C LEU A 8 20.21 18.43 25.52
N MET A 9 21.28 17.74 25.12
CA MET A 9 21.21 16.71 24.06
C MET A 9 20.27 15.56 24.41
N SER A 10 20.37 15.04 25.64
CA SER A 10 19.52 13.94 26.12
C SER A 10 18.03 14.32 26.09
N GLN A 11 17.69 15.55 26.51
CA GLN A 11 16.31 16.05 26.45
C GLN A 11 15.82 16.21 25.00
N ILE A 12 16.64 16.78 24.11
CA ILE A 12 16.29 16.94 22.70
C ILE A 12 16.06 15.58 22.03
N LEU A 13 16.93 14.59 22.30
CA LEU A 13 16.78 13.23 21.81
C LEU A 13 15.52 12.55 22.35
N ALA A 14 15.22 12.72 23.64
CA ALA A 14 14.02 12.18 24.25
C ALA A 14 12.74 12.78 23.63
N ILE A 15 12.69 14.11 23.46
CA ILE A 15 11.57 14.80 22.81
C ILE A 15 11.44 14.36 21.34
N GLY A 16 12.55 14.28 20.60
CA GLY A 16 12.56 13.81 19.21
C GLY A 16 12.03 12.37 19.09
N LEU A 17 12.41 11.49 20.02
CA LEU A 17 11.95 10.11 20.06
C LEU A 17 10.46 10.02 20.39
N ILE A 18 9.96 10.83 21.33
CA ILE A 18 8.53 10.90 21.66
C ILE A 18 7.73 11.36 20.45
N VAL A 19 8.16 12.42 19.76
CA VAL A 19 7.48 12.93 18.56
C VAL A 19 7.47 11.88 17.46
N LEU A 20 8.60 11.21 17.22
CA LEU A 20 8.69 10.12 16.24
C LEU A 20 7.71 8.99 16.58
N LEU A 21 7.64 8.58 17.86
CA LEU A 21 6.75 7.51 18.32
C LEU A 21 5.28 7.90 18.12
N ILE A 22 4.90 9.15 18.42
CA ILE A 22 3.56 9.69 18.17
C ILE A 22 3.21 9.62 16.68
N VAL A 23 4.09 10.11 15.80
CA VAL A 23 3.86 10.10 14.34
C VAL A 23 3.69 8.67 13.80
N VAL A 24 4.57 7.76 14.22
CA VAL A 24 4.49 6.34 13.83
C VAL A 24 3.20 5.70 14.34
N PHE A 25 2.80 6.02 15.58
CA PHE A 25 1.59 5.47 16.20
C PHE A 25 0.32 5.95 15.49
N PHE A 26 0.22 7.24 15.16
CA PHE A 26 -0.93 7.76 14.39
C PHE A 26 -1.03 7.12 13.01
N GLY A 27 0.07 7.02 12.26
CA GLY A 27 0.09 6.33 10.97
C GLY A 27 -0.33 4.86 11.09
N TYR A 28 0.10 4.21 12.17
CA TYR A 28 -0.26 2.83 12.48
C TYR A 28 -1.76 2.67 12.78
N ILE A 29 -2.34 3.55 13.61
CA ILE A 29 -3.78 3.52 13.94
C ILE A 29 -4.61 3.59 12.66
N ILE A 30 -4.29 4.51 11.76
CA ILE A 30 -5.01 4.68 10.48
C ILE A 30 -4.99 3.36 9.69
N THR A 31 -3.81 2.74 9.57
CA THR A 31 -3.64 1.46 8.86
C THR A 31 -4.39 0.31 9.54
N ALA A 32 -4.42 0.28 10.87
CA ALA A 32 -5.15 -0.74 11.64
C ALA A 32 -6.67 -0.62 11.47
N ILE A 33 -7.21 0.60 11.48
CA ILE A 33 -8.64 0.85 11.24
C ILE A 33 -9.03 0.40 9.84
N PHE A 34 -8.25 0.77 8.82
CA PHE A 34 -8.49 0.33 7.45
C PHE A 34 -8.46 -1.20 7.34
N SER A 35 -7.45 -1.84 7.94
CA SER A 35 -7.31 -3.30 7.93
C SER A 35 -8.49 -4.00 8.60
N LYS A 36 -9.04 -3.44 9.67
CA LYS A 36 -10.25 -3.95 10.33
C LYS A 36 -11.46 -3.92 9.39
N ILE A 37 -11.67 -2.82 8.66
CA ILE A 37 -12.74 -2.72 7.66
C ILE A 37 -12.55 -3.77 6.57
N MET A 38 -11.31 -3.94 6.09
CA MET A 38 -11.01 -4.95 5.09
C MET A 38 -11.22 -6.38 5.57
N PHE A 39 -10.90 -6.68 6.82
CA PHE A 39 -11.15 -8.00 7.40
C PHE A 39 -12.63 -8.32 7.52
N ASP A 40 -13.45 -7.34 7.90
CA ASP A 40 -14.90 -7.49 7.88
C ASP A 40 -15.42 -7.79 6.46
N ILE A 41 -14.86 -7.14 5.43
CA ILE A 41 -15.22 -7.38 4.02
C ILE A 41 -14.79 -8.78 3.54
N LEU A 42 -13.62 -9.24 3.97
CA LEU A 42 -13.01 -10.50 3.55
C LEU A 42 -13.42 -11.71 4.42
N GLY A 43 -14.15 -11.48 5.51
CA GLY A 43 -14.56 -12.53 6.46
C GLY A 43 -13.44 -13.04 7.37
N VAL A 44 -12.46 -12.18 7.70
CA VAL A 44 -11.31 -12.49 8.56
C VAL A 44 -11.56 -12.00 9.99
N ARG A 45 -10.95 -12.64 10.99
CA ARG A 45 -11.03 -12.21 12.39
C ARG A 45 -10.51 -10.76 12.57
N PRO A 46 -11.31 -9.83 13.11
CA PRO A 46 -10.94 -8.42 13.18
C PRO A 46 -9.76 -8.13 14.12
N GLY A 47 -9.53 -8.97 15.14
CA GLY A 47 -8.41 -8.82 16.07
C GLY A 47 -7.03 -8.89 15.40
N LEU A 48 -6.92 -9.58 14.25
CA LEU A 48 -5.67 -9.67 13.50
C LEU A 48 -5.25 -8.33 12.85
N ALA A 49 -6.17 -7.36 12.75
CA ALA A 49 -5.91 -6.08 12.08
C ALA A 49 -4.94 -5.19 12.87
N PHE A 50 -4.81 -5.45 14.17
CA PHE A 50 -3.95 -4.74 15.12
C PHE A 50 -2.58 -5.39 15.29
N ILE A 51 -2.21 -6.35 14.45
CA ILE A 51 -0.86 -6.91 14.43
C ILE A 51 -0.11 -6.25 13.25
N PRO A 52 0.93 -5.44 13.51
CA PRO A 52 1.71 -4.78 12.46
C PRO A 52 2.28 -5.80 11.46
N PHE A 53 2.35 -5.43 10.18
CA PHE A 53 2.80 -6.25 9.03
C PHE A 53 1.94 -7.48 8.74
N TYR A 54 1.51 -8.23 9.77
CA TYR A 54 0.65 -9.39 9.62
C TYR A 54 -0.75 -9.02 9.12
N ASN A 55 -1.26 -7.86 9.53
CA ASN A 55 -2.53 -7.33 9.04
C ASN A 55 -2.55 -7.23 7.50
N THR A 56 -1.56 -6.56 6.93
CA THR A 56 -1.38 -6.38 5.48
C THR A 56 -1.13 -7.71 4.77
N TYR A 57 -0.27 -8.58 5.32
CA TYR A 57 -0.08 -9.94 4.82
C TYR A 57 -1.40 -10.71 4.66
N ARG A 58 -2.27 -10.65 5.68
CA ARG A 58 -3.55 -11.37 5.65
C ARG A 58 -4.52 -10.79 4.64
N ILE A 59 -4.56 -9.47 4.45
CA ILE A 59 -5.35 -8.86 3.38
C ILE A 59 -4.93 -9.44 2.02
N TYR A 60 -3.63 -9.46 1.73
CA TYR A 60 -3.12 -10.00 0.47
C TYR A 60 -3.33 -11.50 0.30
N LYS A 61 -3.26 -12.28 1.39
CA LYS A 61 -3.53 -13.71 1.38
C LYS A 61 -4.98 -14.04 1.01
N GLU A 62 -5.94 -13.23 1.47
CA GLU A 62 -7.37 -13.47 1.23
C GLU A 62 -7.86 -12.93 -0.12
N TYR A 63 -7.13 -12.02 -0.74
CA TYR A 63 -7.48 -11.42 -2.02
C TYR A 63 -7.48 -12.39 -3.21
N LYS A 64 -7.57 -13.71 -3.08
CA LYS A 64 -7.28 -14.75 -4.11
C LYS A 64 -8.01 -14.66 -5.47
N GLY A 65 -9.04 -13.83 -5.64
CA GLY A 65 -9.99 -13.90 -6.77
C GLY A 65 -9.68 -13.08 -8.05
N ARG A 66 -8.44 -12.96 -8.52
CA ARG A 66 -8.11 -12.58 -9.92
C ARG A 66 -6.85 -13.35 -10.32
N VAL A 67 -6.68 -13.59 -11.62
CA VAL A 67 -5.65 -14.39 -12.35
C VAL A 67 -4.19 -14.28 -11.86
N TRP A 68 -3.87 -13.37 -10.94
CA TRP A 68 -2.52 -12.98 -10.53
C TRP A 68 -2.12 -13.36 -9.09
N LYS A 69 -2.79 -14.29 -8.40
CA LYS A 69 -2.87 -14.21 -6.92
C LYS A 69 -2.56 -15.45 -6.08
N ARG A 70 -1.55 -16.25 -6.42
CA ARG A 70 -1.20 -17.38 -5.54
C ARG A 70 -0.38 -17.00 -4.30
N ASN A 71 0.51 -15.99 -4.37
CA ASN A 71 1.55 -15.79 -3.33
C ASN A 71 1.80 -14.34 -2.85
N TRP A 72 0.91 -13.36 -3.08
CA TRP A 72 1.19 -11.95 -2.74
C TRP A 72 1.45 -11.67 -1.25
N GLY A 73 0.83 -12.43 -0.34
CA GLY A 73 1.19 -12.34 1.08
C GLY A 73 2.65 -12.72 1.33
N VAL A 74 3.13 -13.79 0.70
CA VAL A 74 4.54 -14.21 0.81
C VAL A 74 5.46 -13.19 0.16
N ALA A 75 5.07 -12.67 -1.01
CA ALA A 75 5.83 -11.64 -1.70
C ALA A 75 5.94 -10.35 -0.86
N TYR A 76 4.86 -9.94 -0.18
CA TYR A 76 4.90 -8.84 0.78
C TYR A 76 5.90 -9.06 1.91
N ILE A 77 5.92 -10.27 2.51
CA ILE A 77 6.88 -10.60 3.56
C ILE A 77 8.32 -10.54 3.02
N ILE A 78 8.59 -11.16 1.88
CA ILE A 78 9.92 -11.17 1.26
C ILE A 78 10.39 -9.74 0.97
N THR A 79 9.52 -8.88 0.42
CA THR A 79 9.92 -7.54 -0.02
C THR A 79 10.01 -6.51 1.10
N PHE A 80 9.35 -6.71 2.24
CA PHE A 80 9.48 -5.77 3.38
C PHE A 80 10.38 -6.30 4.48
N VAL A 81 10.27 -7.58 4.84
CA VAL A 81 11.01 -8.14 5.99
C VAL A 81 12.48 -8.35 5.65
N LEU A 82 12.82 -8.85 4.45
CA LEU A 82 14.23 -9.07 4.09
C LEU A 82 15.00 -7.75 3.96
N PRO A 83 14.51 -6.72 3.24
CA PRO A 83 15.22 -5.44 3.20
C PRO A 83 15.29 -4.76 4.57
N MET A 84 14.26 -4.84 5.41
CA MET A 84 14.32 -4.29 6.77
C MET A 84 15.34 -5.03 7.65
N ALA A 85 15.46 -6.35 7.53
CA ALA A 85 16.48 -7.11 8.24
C ALA A 85 17.89 -6.75 7.75
N VAL A 86 18.08 -6.54 6.44
CA VAL A 86 19.35 -6.12 5.84
C VAL A 86 19.72 -4.70 6.27
N ILE A 87 18.75 -3.77 6.25
CA ILE A 87 18.91 -2.40 6.75
C ILE A 87 19.24 -2.41 8.25
N GLY A 88 18.49 -3.17 9.04
CA GLY A 88 18.71 -3.29 10.48
C GLY A 88 20.09 -3.87 10.81
N GLY A 89 20.51 -4.91 10.09
CA GLY A 89 21.85 -5.48 10.21
C GLY A 89 22.95 -4.50 9.79
N PHE A 90 22.73 -3.73 8.73
CA PHE A 90 23.66 -2.68 8.29
C PHE A 90 23.77 -1.54 9.30
N VAL A 91 22.65 -1.03 9.81
CA VAL A 91 22.63 0.01 10.85
C VAL A 91 23.26 -0.50 12.15
N PHE A 92 22.99 -1.75 12.53
CA PHE A 92 23.64 -2.37 13.69
C PHE A 92 25.16 -2.50 13.47
N ALA A 93 25.61 -2.87 12.28
CA ALA A 93 27.02 -2.89 11.93
C ALA A 93 27.64 -1.47 11.99
N LEU A 94 26.91 -0.44 11.55
CA LEU A 94 27.34 0.97 11.65
C LEU A 94 27.44 1.47 13.09
N ILE A 95 26.49 1.13 13.97
CA ILE A 95 26.49 1.54 15.38
C ILE A 95 27.61 0.83 16.14
N ASN A 96 27.83 -0.45 15.84
CA ASN A 96 28.92 -1.23 16.43
C ASN A 96 30.23 -1.06 15.68
N LEU A 97 30.33 -0.11 14.74
CA LEU A 97 31.62 0.23 14.15
C LEU A 97 32.53 0.61 15.30
N PRO A 98 33.57 -0.18 15.57
CA PRO A 98 34.47 0.14 16.64
C PRO A 98 35.16 1.46 16.24
N ILE A 99 35.34 2.34 17.22
CA ILE A 99 36.04 3.64 17.13
C ILE A 99 37.54 3.37 16.87
N ILE A 100 37.86 2.53 15.89
CA ILE A 100 39.20 2.06 15.56
C ILE A 100 39.83 3.14 14.70
N THR A 101 40.38 4.10 15.44
CA THR A 101 41.65 4.74 15.11
C THR A 101 42.62 3.67 14.59
N GLY A 102 42.98 3.73 13.31
CA GLY A 102 44.05 2.90 12.75
C GLY A 102 43.94 2.72 11.23
N ASP A 103 45.09 2.78 10.56
CA ASP A 103 45.29 2.82 9.09
C ASP A 103 44.60 1.71 8.26
N ARG A 104 43.96 0.71 8.90
CA ARG A 104 43.14 -0.34 8.26
C ARG A 104 41.70 0.11 7.94
N PHE A 105 41.30 1.30 8.35
CA PHE A 105 39.97 1.87 8.07
C PHE A 105 39.68 2.04 6.57
N HIS A 106 40.72 2.25 5.76
CA HIS A 106 40.56 2.71 4.38
C HIS A 106 40.29 1.61 3.34
N GLU A 107 40.71 0.36 3.54
CA GLU A 107 40.55 -0.68 2.51
C GLU A 107 39.35 -1.60 2.78
N GLU A 108 39.30 -2.33 3.89
CA GLU A 108 38.19 -3.27 4.17
C GLU A 108 36.88 -2.57 4.55
N LEU A 109 36.98 -1.47 5.31
CA LEU A 109 35.80 -0.79 5.83
C LEU A 109 35.13 0.08 4.76
N ALA A 110 35.91 0.73 3.90
CA ALA A 110 35.40 1.52 2.78
C ALA A 110 34.67 0.65 1.76
N THR A 111 35.22 -0.52 1.40
CA THR A 111 34.53 -1.47 0.52
C THR A 111 33.22 -1.97 1.17
N THR A 112 33.23 -2.32 2.46
CA THR A 112 32.02 -2.77 3.18
C THR A 112 30.95 -1.67 3.24
N LEU A 113 31.34 -0.41 3.47
CA LEU A 113 30.45 0.75 3.45
C LEU A 113 29.85 0.97 2.06
N ILE A 114 30.67 0.96 1.00
CA ILE A 114 30.20 1.14 -0.39
C ILE A 114 29.22 0.03 -0.78
N LEU A 115 29.54 -1.22 -0.44
CA LEU A 115 28.69 -2.37 -0.72
C LEU A 115 27.38 -2.30 0.07
N GLY A 116 27.44 -1.87 1.33
CA GLY A 116 26.27 -1.58 2.16
C GLY A 116 25.38 -0.47 1.58
N PHE A 117 25.97 0.65 1.16
CA PHE A 117 25.24 1.73 0.48
C PHE A 117 24.60 1.25 -0.83
N ALA A 118 25.30 0.44 -1.63
CA ALA A 118 24.74 -0.16 -2.85
C ALA A 118 23.52 -1.05 -2.54
N VAL A 119 23.62 -1.88 -1.49
CA VAL A 119 22.50 -2.72 -1.03
C VAL A 119 21.33 -1.87 -0.51
N LEU A 120 21.58 -0.76 0.19
CA LEU A 120 20.54 0.17 0.61
C LEU A 120 19.82 0.82 -0.57
N ILE A 121 20.56 1.24 -1.60
CA ILE A 121 19.99 1.85 -2.81
C ILE A 121 19.11 0.82 -3.54
N ILE A 122 19.63 -0.39 -3.77
CA ILE A 122 18.88 -1.47 -4.44
C ILE A 122 17.64 -1.85 -3.61
N GLY A 123 17.79 -2.03 -2.30
CA GLY A 123 16.69 -2.33 -1.39
C GLY A 123 15.62 -1.23 -1.40
N GLY A 124 16.03 0.04 -1.38
CA GLY A 124 15.13 1.19 -1.46
C GLY A 124 14.34 1.23 -2.77
N ILE A 125 14.99 0.95 -3.91
CA ILE A 125 14.33 0.86 -5.22
C ILE A 125 13.31 -0.29 -5.22
N VAL A 126 13.70 -1.48 -4.74
CA VAL A 126 12.81 -2.65 -4.67
C VAL A 126 11.58 -2.36 -3.80
N ILE A 127 11.78 -1.77 -2.62
CA ILE A 127 10.67 -1.36 -1.72
C ILE A 127 9.76 -0.35 -2.43
N SER A 128 10.32 0.63 -3.14
CA SER A 128 9.56 1.67 -3.84
C SER A 128 8.67 1.08 -4.95
N VAL A 129 9.24 0.22 -5.80
CA VAL A 129 8.50 -0.48 -6.86
C VAL A 129 7.39 -1.35 -6.25
N PHE A 130 7.70 -2.06 -5.16
CA PHE A 130 6.71 -2.92 -4.53
C PHE A 130 5.58 -2.12 -3.88
N ASN A 131 5.87 -1.02 -3.19
CA ASN A 131 4.87 -0.10 -2.64
C ASN A 131 3.90 0.40 -3.74
N PHE A 132 4.45 0.74 -4.90
CA PHE A 132 3.65 1.13 -6.05
C PHE A 132 2.71 0.01 -6.50
N ILE A 133 3.21 -1.24 -6.63
CA ILE A 133 2.39 -2.40 -7.00
C ILE A 133 1.29 -2.67 -5.95
N LEU A 134 1.64 -2.59 -4.66
CA LEU A 134 0.73 -2.82 -3.55
C LEU A 134 -0.43 -1.82 -3.49
N LEU A 135 -0.20 -0.58 -3.91
CA LEU A 135 -1.24 0.43 -4.08
C LEU A 135 -2.37 -0.10 -4.97
N PHE A 136 -2.04 -0.66 -6.13
CA PHE A 136 -3.05 -1.23 -7.04
C PHE A 136 -3.69 -2.49 -6.48
N ILE A 137 -2.91 -3.38 -5.86
CA ILE A 137 -3.45 -4.63 -5.32
C ILE A 137 -4.47 -4.36 -4.22
N THR A 138 -4.19 -3.41 -3.34
CA THR A 138 -5.03 -3.10 -2.18
C THR A 138 -6.29 -2.34 -2.56
N TYR A 139 -6.14 -1.29 -3.36
CA TYR A 139 -7.20 -0.30 -3.55
C TYR A 139 -8.05 -0.52 -4.80
N LEU A 140 -7.48 -1.11 -5.87
CA LEU A 140 -8.23 -1.36 -7.10
C LEU A 140 -9.49 -2.22 -6.91
N PRO A 141 -9.49 -3.28 -6.06
CA PRO A 141 -10.71 -4.05 -5.77
C PRO A 141 -11.80 -3.26 -5.05
N ILE A 142 -11.42 -2.23 -4.32
CA ILE A 142 -12.32 -1.41 -3.50
C ILE A 142 -12.88 -0.25 -4.33
N PHE A 143 -12.16 0.17 -5.36
CA PHE A 143 -12.52 1.31 -6.21
C PHE A 143 -13.41 0.82 -7.35
N ASP A 144 -14.68 0.66 -7.04
CA ASP A 144 -15.73 0.20 -7.94
C ASP A 144 -16.12 1.22 -9.02
N THR A 145 -16.11 2.52 -8.70
CA THR A 145 -16.49 3.59 -9.64
C THR A 145 -15.31 4.13 -10.46
N LYS A 146 -15.61 4.68 -11.65
CA LYS A 146 -14.61 5.35 -12.51
C LYS A 146 -13.87 6.48 -11.78
N GLY A 147 -14.60 7.32 -11.03
CA GLY A 147 -14.02 8.42 -10.26
C GLY A 147 -13.04 7.96 -9.18
N ARG A 148 -13.38 6.93 -8.40
CA ARG A 148 -12.48 6.35 -7.39
C ARG A 148 -11.20 5.82 -8.05
N ARG A 149 -11.31 5.11 -9.18
CA ARG A 149 -10.14 4.61 -9.93
C ARG A 149 -9.24 5.72 -10.46
N ILE A 150 -9.80 6.83 -10.93
CA ILE A 150 -9.01 8.00 -11.36
C ILE A 150 -8.19 8.55 -10.18
N VAL A 151 -8.78 8.65 -8.99
CA VAL A 151 -8.07 9.08 -7.77
C VAL A 151 -6.89 8.16 -7.46
N LEU A 152 -7.03 6.84 -7.64
CA LEU A 152 -5.92 5.88 -7.52
C LEU A 152 -4.80 6.14 -8.53
N TYR A 153 -5.16 6.39 -9.80
CA TYR A 153 -4.17 6.63 -10.85
C TYR A 153 -3.40 7.93 -10.63
N ILE A 154 -4.08 8.99 -10.16
CA ILE A 154 -3.43 10.24 -9.80
C ILE A 154 -2.48 10.00 -8.61
N GLN A 155 -2.90 9.29 -7.57
CA GLN A 155 -2.04 8.95 -6.43
C GLN A 155 -0.80 8.16 -6.88
N ALA A 156 -0.99 7.19 -7.78
CA ALA A 156 0.08 6.38 -8.34
C ALA A 156 1.09 7.24 -9.12
N GLY A 157 0.58 8.14 -9.98
CA GLY A 157 1.41 9.08 -10.74
C GLY A 157 2.19 10.05 -9.84
N LEU A 158 1.55 10.62 -8.82
CA LEU A 158 2.20 11.48 -7.84
C LEU A 158 3.27 10.74 -7.05
N THR A 159 3.03 9.48 -6.68
CA THR A 159 4.01 8.64 -5.97
C THR A 159 5.27 8.45 -6.82
N ILE A 160 5.14 8.13 -8.11
CA ILE A 160 6.29 8.02 -9.02
C ILE A 160 6.99 9.37 -9.16
N LEU A 161 6.24 10.44 -9.44
CA LEU A 161 6.79 11.77 -9.67
C LEU A 161 7.56 12.27 -8.44
N SER A 162 7.11 11.93 -7.24
CA SER A 162 7.77 12.30 -5.99
C SER A 162 9.19 11.74 -5.84
N LEU A 163 9.45 10.54 -6.38
CA LEU A 163 10.78 9.92 -6.37
C LEU A 163 11.80 10.74 -7.16
N PHE A 164 11.34 11.47 -8.18
CA PHE A 164 12.18 12.27 -9.05
C PHE A 164 12.11 13.77 -8.75
N SER A 165 11.25 14.19 -7.82
CA SER A 165 10.99 15.62 -7.52
C SER A 165 12.26 16.40 -7.17
N GLY A 166 13.21 15.79 -6.45
CA GLY A 166 14.48 16.42 -6.10
C GLY A 166 15.37 16.73 -7.32
N TYR A 167 15.28 15.91 -8.37
CA TYR A 167 16.01 16.11 -9.63
C TYR A 167 15.25 17.04 -10.57
N ILE A 168 13.94 16.86 -10.71
CA ILE A 168 13.09 17.66 -11.61
C ILE A 168 13.07 19.14 -11.21
N PHE A 169 13.04 19.43 -9.91
CA PHE A 169 12.94 20.79 -9.37
C PHE A 169 14.27 21.29 -8.77
N GLN A 170 15.42 20.75 -9.22
CA GLN A 170 16.74 21.06 -8.65
C GLN A 170 17.11 22.57 -8.70
N GLY A 171 16.50 23.32 -9.63
CA GLY A 171 16.71 24.77 -9.79
C GLY A 171 15.63 25.67 -9.19
N ASP A 172 14.54 25.13 -8.66
CA ASP A 172 13.44 25.93 -8.11
C ASP A 172 12.90 25.33 -6.80
N PRO A 173 13.38 25.83 -5.64
CA PRO A 173 12.95 25.32 -4.34
C PRO A 173 11.48 25.66 -4.03
N VAL A 174 10.93 26.72 -4.63
CA VAL A 174 9.53 27.11 -4.44
C VAL A 174 8.62 26.09 -5.12
N LEU A 175 8.89 25.75 -6.38
CA LEU A 175 8.15 24.69 -7.09
C LEU A 175 8.28 23.34 -6.41
N ARG A 176 9.47 22.98 -5.91
CA ARG A 176 9.68 21.73 -5.15
C ARG A 176 8.79 21.67 -3.90
N ASN A 177 8.71 22.77 -3.16
CA ASN A 177 7.88 22.85 -1.96
C ASN A 177 6.39 22.81 -2.30
N ILE A 178 5.94 23.53 -3.33
CA ILE A 178 4.56 23.50 -3.81
C ILE A 178 4.17 22.07 -4.21
N PHE A 179 5.03 21.36 -4.94
CA PHE A 179 4.81 19.98 -5.32
C PHE A 179 4.68 19.07 -4.09
N SER A 180 5.59 19.19 -3.12
CA SER A 180 5.56 18.41 -1.88
C SER A 180 4.28 18.64 -1.07
N VAL A 181 3.83 19.89 -0.94
CA VAL A 181 2.58 20.23 -0.24
C VAL A 181 1.37 19.68 -1.00
N SER A 182 1.36 19.80 -2.32
CA SER A 182 0.28 19.28 -3.17
C SER A 182 0.17 17.75 -3.08
N GLN A 183 1.31 17.05 -3.09
CA GLN A 183 1.36 15.60 -2.88
C GLN A 183 0.84 15.21 -1.49
N PHE A 184 1.21 15.97 -0.45
CA PHE A 184 0.73 15.72 0.91
C PHE A 184 -0.80 15.88 1.00
N ILE A 185 -1.34 16.98 0.48
CA ILE A 185 -2.79 17.23 0.43
C ILE A 185 -3.50 16.12 -0.35
N PHE A 186 -2.98 15.75 -1.52
CA PHE A 186 -3.58 14.70 -2.33
C PHE A 186 -3.55 13.34 -1.62
N SER A 187 -2.50 13.04 -0.85
CA SER A 187 -2.42 11.80 -0.06
C SER A 187 -3.51 11.76 1.03
N ILE A 188 -3.87 12.91 1.61
CA ILE A 188 -5.02 13.03 2.54
C ILE A 188 -6.34 12.80 1.79
N VAL A 189 -6.51 13.40 0.61
CA VAL A 189 -7.72 13.19 -0.22
C VAL A 189 -7.86 11.72 -0.59
N PHE A 190 -6.79 11.09 -1.08
CA PHE A 190 -6.74 9.66 -1.36
C PHE A 190 -7.13 8.84 -0.14
N MET A 191 -6.66 9.24 1.05
CA MET A 191 -7.02 8.61 2.31
C MET A 191 -8.51 8.63 2.58
N VAL A 192 -9.13 9.81 2.51
CA VAL A 192 -10.58 9.96 2.72
C VAL A 192 -11.35 9.12 1.70
N VAL A 193 -10.97 9.18 0.42
CA VAL A 193 -11.65 8.43 -0.66
C VAL A 193 -11.59 6.93 -0.41
N TYR A 194 -10.43 6.38 -0.04
CA TYR A 194 -10.35 4.93 0.19
C TYR A 194 -11.14 4.47 1.41
N PHE A 195 -11.23 5.28 2.46
CA PHE A 195 -12.03 4.95 3.65
C PHE A 195 -13.53 4.94 3.34
N VAL A 196 -14.00 5.94 2.58
CA VAL A 196 -15.39 6.00 2.13
C VAL A 196 -15.70 4.79 1.25
N ALA A 197 -14.83 4.47 0.29
CA ALA A 197 -15.01 3.32 -0.59
C ALA A 197 -15.04 1.99 0.18
N ALA A 198 -14.12 1.78 1.13
CA ALA A 198 -14.10 0.59 1.95
C ALA A 198 -15.36 0.46 2.83
N THR A 199 -15.84 1.55 3.40
CA THR A 199 -17.06 1.56 4.23
C THR A 199 -18.31 1.26 3.42
N ASP A 200 -18.45 1.87 2.25
CA ASP A 200 -19.53 1.62 1.29
C ASP A 200 -19.58 0.14 0.86
N ILE A 201 -18.43 -0.44 0.51
CA ILE A 201 -18.33 -1.87 0.21
C ILE A 201 -18.68 -2.73 1.41
N ARG A 202 -18.22 -2.39 2.61
CA ARG A 202 -18.55 -3.13 3.83
C ARG A 202 -20.06 -3.16 4.07
N ALA A 203 -20.76 -2.05 3.84
CA ALA A 203 -22.22 -2.00 3.93
C ALA A 203 -22.88 -2.94 2.91
N ARG A 204 -22.39 -2.94 1.66
CA ARG A 204 -22.86 -3.87 0.61
C ARG A 204 -22.60 -5.33 0.96
N VAL A 205 -21.42 -5.68 1.48
CA VAL A 205 -21.09 -7.06 1.87
C VAL A 205 -21.93 -7.52 3.06
N ARG A 206 -22.19 -6.65 4.03
CA ARG A 206 -23.09 -6.95 5.17
C ARG A 206 -24.54 -7.19 4.77
N SER A 207 -24.98 -6.67 3.62
CA SER A 207 -26.31 -6.97 3.08
C SER A 207 -26.49 -8.43 2.63
N GLY A 208 -25.42 -9.23 2.62
CA GLY A 208 -25.45 -10.66 2.25
C GLY A 208 -25.48 -10.92 0.74
N LYS A 209 -25.95 -9.95 -0.06
CA LYS A 209 -26.09 -10.06 -1.52
C LYS A 209 -24.78 -9.87 -2.29
N TYR A 210 -23.78 -9.22 -1.70
CA TYR A 210 -22.55 -8.84 -2.38
C TYR A 210 -21.30 -9.42 -1.74
N VAL A 211 -20.31 -9.76 -2.57
CA VAL A 211 -18.98 -10.24 -2.15
C VAL A 211 -17.92 -9.42 -2.88
N LEU A 212 -16.89 -8.96 -2.15
CA LEU A 212 -15.79 -8.21 -2.76
C LEU A 212 -15.08 -9.05 -3.82
N GLN A 213 -14.69 -10.28 -3.46
CA GLN A 213 -14.13 -11.30 -4.35
C GLN A 213 -14.53 -12.68 -3.82
N GLU A 214 -15.08 -13.53 -4.68
CA GLU A 214 -15.37 -14.91 -4.33
C GLU A 214 -14.09 -15.75 -4.43
N LYS A 215 -13.95 -16.79 -3.61
CA LYS A 215 -12.82 -17.74 -3.68
C LYS A 215 -13.04 -18.73 -4.85
N LEU A 216 -13.15 -18.22 -6.06
CA LEU A 216 -13.27 -19.01 -7.29
C LEU A 216 -11.90 -19.16 -7.97
N ASP A 217 -11.73 -20.25 -8.72
CA ASP A 217 -10.57 -20.41 -9.59
C ASP A 217 -10.83 -19.69 -10.93
N TYR A 218 -10.48 -18.40 -10.95
CA TYR A 218 -10.65 -17.55 -12.13
C TYR A 218 -9.70 -17.90 -13.28
N ASN A 219 -8.74 -18.83 -13.09
CA ASN A 219 -7.86 -19.29 -14.16
C ASN A 219 -8.51 -20.37 -15.02
N THR A 220 -9.40 -21.16 -14.41
CA THR A 220 -10.10 -22.25 -15.08
C THR A 220 -11.51 -21.87 -15.52
N LEU A 221 -12.10 -20.84 -14.91
CA LEU A 221 -13.49 -20.45 -15.11
C LEU A 221 -13.60 -19.19 -15.99
N ASN A 222 -14.44 -19.25 -17.03
CA ASN A 222 -14.81 -18.10 -17.87
C ASN A 222 -15.79 -17.16 -17.12
N GLY A 223 -15.92 -15.90 -17.55
CA GLY A 223 -16.80 -14.90 -16.90
C GLY A 223 -18.27 -15.35 -16.78
N TYR A 224 -18.76 -16.14 -17.74
CA TYR A 224 -20.08 -16.76 -17.70
C TYR A 224 -20.20 -17.88 -16.64
N GLU A 225 -19.15 -18.67 -16.45
CA GLU A 225 -19.11 -19.71 -15.43
C GLU A 225 -19.00 -19.08 -14.02
N ILE A 226 -18.22 -18.00 -13.90
CA ILE A 226 -18.13 -17.23 -12.66
C ILE A 226 -19.50 -16.62 -12.31
N SER A 227 -20.17 -15.98 -13.27
CA SER A 227 -21.49 -15.35 -13.03
C SER A 227 -22.58 -16.38 -12.73
N SER A 228 -22.56 -17.55 -13.37
CA SER A 228 -23.49 -18.64 -13.07
C SER A 228 -23.24 -19.28 -11.70
N ILE A 229 -21.99 -19.51 -11.30
CA ILE A 229 -21.66 -20.00 -9.95
C ILE A 229 -22.04 -18.97 -8.88
N LEU A 230 -21.84 -17.68 -9.14
CA LEU A 230 -22.27 -16.60 -8.26
C LEU A 230 -23.81 -16.55 -8.13
N LYS A 231 -24.53 -16.66 -9.25
CA LYS A 231 -26.00 -16.72 -9.28
C LYS A 231 -26.55 -17.96 -8.56
N ALA A 232 -25.90 -19.11 -8.70
CA ALA A 232 -26.26 -20.35 -7.99
C ALA A 232 -26.05 -20.24 -6.48
N ARG A 233 -25.20 -19.31 -6.02
CA ARG A 233 -24.93 -19.05 -4.60
C ARG A 233 -25.68 -17.82 -4.06
N ASP A 234 -26.61 -17.25 -4.84
CA ASP A 234 -27.33 -15.99 -4.55
C ASP A 234 -26.39 -14.82 -4.16
N ARG A 235 -25.23 -14.75 -4.81
CA ARG A 235 -24.19 -13.75 -4.55
C ARG A 235 -23.87 -12.96 -5.81
N LYS A 236 -23.55 -11.67 -5.67
CA LYS A 236 -23.05 -10.80 -6.75
C LYS A 236 -21.69 -10.21 -6.37
N LEU A 237 -20.79 -10.06 -7.34
CA LEU A 237 -19.53 -9.35 -7.08
C LEU A 237 -19.80 -7.86 -6.94
N VAL A 238 -19.13 -7.21 -5.98
CA VAL A 238 -19.19 -5.75 -5.79
C VAL A 238 -18.67 -5.00 -7.02
N VAL A 239 -17.68 -5.58 -7.70
CA VAL A 239 -17.16 -5.10 -8.98
C VAL A 239 -17.41 -6.20 -10.01
N PRO A 240 -18.21 -5.96 -11.07
CA PRO A 240 -18.44 -6.96 -12.11
C PRO A 240 -17.12 -7.31 -12.81
N VAL A 241 -16.96 -8.59 -13.18
CA VAL A 241 -15.84 -9.03 -14.03
C VAL A 241 -16.04 -8.37 -15.40
N MET A 242 -15.16 -7.44 -15.76
CA MET A 242 -15.14 -6.91 -17.13
C MET A 242 -14.70 -8.03 -18.07
N TYR A 243 -15.58 -8.41 -18.99
CA TYR A 243 -15.31 -9.38 -20.03
C TYR A 243 -14.27 -8.79 -20.99
N ASN A 244 -13.02 -9.22 -20.88
CA ASN A 244 -12.07 -9.11 -21.98
C ASN A 244 -12.22 -10.37 -22.82
N ASN A 245 -13.24 -10.39 -23.68
CA ASN A 245 -13.23 -11.19 -24.89
C ASN A 245 -13.96 -10.39 -25.97
N SER A 246 -13.18 -9.93 -26.94
CA SER A 246 -13.68 -9.44 -28.22
C SER A 246 -14.22 -10.62 -29.02
N MET A 247 -15.36 -11.19 -28.62
CA MET A 247 -16.18 -12.03 -29.50
C MET A 247 -17.58 -12.18 -28.90
N ASN A 248 -18.57 -11.78 -29.70
CA ASN A 248 -20.02 -11.90 -29.51
C ASN A 248 -20.67 -10.82 -28.64
N ASP A 249 -20.99 -9.73 -29.34
CA ASP A 249 -22.23 -8.98 -29.26
C ASP A 249 -23.41 -9.83 -28.73
N TYR A 250 -23.63 -9.77 -27.42
CA TYR A 250 -24.96 -9.96 -26.86
C TYR A 250 -25.26 -8.68 -26.11
N GLN A 251 -26.16 -7.89 -26.72
CA GLN A 251 -26.72 -6.68 -26.15
C GLN A 251 -27.01 -6.87 -24.67
N VAL A 252 -26.35 -6.07 -23.83
CA VAL A 252 -26.85 -5.76 -22.50
C VAL A 252 -28.26 -5.23 -22.72
N ASN A 253 -29.27 -5.97 -22.30
CA ASN A 253 -30.63 -5.47 -22.35
C ASN A 253 -30.64 -4.21 -21.46
N ASN A 254 -30.80 -3.04 -22.08
CA ASN A 254 -30.58 -1.70 -21.53
C ASN A 254 -31.54 -1.32 -20.39
N ASN A 255 -32.18 -2.28 -19.73
CA ASN A 255 -33.17 -2.01 -18.69
C ASN A 255 -32.57 -1.97 -17.26
N GLU A 256 -31.30 -2.39 -17.06
CA GLU A 256 -30.64 -2.29 -15.73
C GLU A 256 -29.56 -1.19 -15.64
N GLU A 257 -29.07 -0.65 -16.77
CA GLU A 257 -28.12 0.48 -16.78
C GLU A 257 -28.78 1.87 -16.75
N VAL A 258 -30.08 1.96 -17.03
CA VAL A 258 -30.82 3.25 -17.00
C VAL A 258 -31.09 3.74 -15.57
N ASN A 259 -30.99 2.88 -14.54
CA ASN A 259 -31.36 3.25 -13.17
C ASN A 259 -30.17 3.64 -12.26
N ARG A 260 -29.02 4.02 -12.84
CA ARG A 260 -27.82 4.48 -12.08
C ARG A 260 -27.33 5.87 -12.47
N ILE A 261 -28.16 6.64 -13.17
CA ILE A 261 -27.94 8.07 -13.40
C ILE A 261 -29.22 8.78 -12.95
N GLU A 262 -29.48 8.83 -11.66
CA GLU A 262 -30.31 9.87 -11.01
C GLU A 262 -30.37 9.58 -9.51
N TYR A 263 -29.43 10.14 -8.77
CA TYR A 263 -29.74 10.79 -7.50
C TYR A 263 -28.72 11.94 -7.37
N VAL A 264 -29.25 13.15 -7.56
CA VAL A 264 -28.60 14.45 -7.33
C VAL A 264 -28.07 14.53 -5.91
#